data_AF-A0A6C0H499-F1
#
_entry.id   AF-A0A6C0H499-F1
#
_cell.length_a   1.000
_cell.length_b   1.000
_cell.length_c   1.000
_cell.angle_alpha   90.00
_cell.angle_beta   90.00
_cell.angle_gamma   90.00
#
_symmetry.space_group_name_H-M   'P 1'
#
loop_
_entity.id
_entity.type
_entity.pdbx_description
1 polymer ?
#
loop_
_entity_poly.entity_id
_entity_poly.type
_entity_poly.pdbx_seq_one_letter_code
_entity_poly.pdbx_strand_id
1 'polypeptide(L)'
;MYNINIINNTINDITLLFIIILKWLFITIFKWTNPLYILLTPFVYIARLCHQVPILLNANSRKEQISSYNKYNIVALPSDSNFVQDKWQSFQYAEFNFPEGCDIDKYRENLDNWSMKNFKCKSNTINYEGNIKEYIETIIRKKPSQVIINATHLIVYFKNKLIIFMDHYFCDGLIIADFLKHLFYEDNISTIKFPKYICYPLISDYIAIEYFARTYIENIKYPPLINGIGDKTYLMSKIVQKNDELIWNRWTTYAHGIYNVYEALPQSVDYLRIGLTVGFDSDITFGNNRIGLIIVIIKRTPINLSHNEKILNYMEQFKNQTLARYTDALTCYDIIRSYNMTYIRTSKMKRVIDIYFTSIFFKEGTPQITRALGGFIGKININEYMYISAVSYGSSIYFTYVTNWKQLKLTDLTNNGLSIEYEFDNNDPNQF
;
A
#
# COMPACT_ATOMS: atom_id res chain seq x y z
N MET A 1 22.28 39.95 56.54
CA MET A 1 21.56 38.67 56.75
C MET A 1 20.08 38.71 56.31
N TYR A 2 19.64 39.67 55.47
CA TYR A 2 18.23 39.86 55.08
C TYR A 2 17.86 39.46 53.64
N ASN A 3 18.85 39.07 52.81
CA ASN A 3 18.63 38.78 51.37
C ASN A 3 18.38 37.30 51.03
N ILE A 4 18.60 36.36 51.96
CA ILE A 4 18.43 34.92 51.67
C ILE A 4 16.95 34.49 51.77
N ASN A 5 16.17 35.08 52.69
CA ASN A 5 14.77 34.72 52.89
C ASN A 5 13.84 35.21 51.76
N ILE A 6 14.15 36.35 51.13
CA ILE A 6 13.36 36.85 50.00
C ILE A 6 13.58 35.96 48.76
N ILE A 7 14.83 35.59 48.48
CA ILE A 7 15.18 34.70 47.36
C ILE A 7 14.54 33.30 47.55
N ASN A 8 14.57 32.74 48.77
CA ASN A 8 13.95 31.44 49.05
C ASN A 8 12.42 31.47 48.88
N ASN A 9 11.75 32.55 49.29
CA ASN A 9 10.31 32.67 49.09
C ASN A 9 9.96 32.83 47.60
N THR A 10 10.72 33.63 46.85
CA THR A 10 10.48 33.78 45.40
C THR A 10 10.74 32.48 44.63
N ILE A 11 11.75 31.69 45.01
CA ILE A 11 12.02 30.38 44.40
C ILE A 11 10.89 29.37 44.73
N ASN A 12 10.37 29.38 45.96
CA ASN A 12 9.26 28.53 46.35
C ASN A 12 7.96 28.91 45.61
N ASP A 13 7.70 30.21 45.43
CA ASP A 13 6.54 30.72 44.69
C ASP A 13 6.61 30.39 43.20
N ILE A 14 7.80 30.49 42.59
CA ILE A 14 8.04 30.07 41.20
C ILE A 14 7.87 28.56 41.06
N THR A 15 8.38 27.77 42.01
CA THR A 15 8.25 26.31 41.99
C THR A 15 6.79 25.88 42.13
N LEU A 16 6.04 26.52 43.04
CA LEU A 16 4.61 26.28 43.22
C LEU A 16 3.82 26.64 41.96
N LEU A 17 4.12 27.79 41.34
CA LEU A 17 3.49 28.20 40.08
C LEU A 17 3.80 27.20 38.95
N PHE A 18 5.04 26.72 38.86
CA PHE A 18 5.45 25.71 37.89
C PHE A 18 4.72 24.37 38.09
N ILE A 19 4.56 23.93 39.34
CA ILE A 19 3.78 22.73 39.69
C ILE A 19 2.30 22.90 39.33
N ILE A 20 1.71 24.07 39.60
CA ILE A 20 0.31 24.36 39.25
C ILE A 20 0.13 24.36 37.73
N ILE A 21 1.04 25.00 36.99
CA ILE A 21 1.03 24.99 35.52
C ILE A 21 1.16 23.56 35.01
N LEU A 22 2.12 22.76 35.50
CA LEU A 22 2.29 21.36 35.12
C LEU A 22 1.04 20.52 35.41
N LYS A 23 0.41 20.71 36.57
CA LYS A 23 -0.79 19.98 36.97
C LYS A 23 -1.99 20.38 36.12
N TRP A 24 -2.13 21.66 35.78
CA TRP A 24 -3.18 22.14 34.89
C TRP A 24 -2.95 21.67 33.45
N LEU A 25 -1.71 21.68 32.97
CA LEU A 25 -1.32 21.12 31.69
C LEU A 25 -1.61 19.62 31.64
N PHE A 26 -1.27 18.89 32.71
CA PHE A 26 -1.53 17.45 32.83
C PHE A 26 -3.03 17.14 32.82
N ILE A 27 -3.85 17.87 33.60
CA ILE A 27 -5.32 17.70 33.61
C ILE A 27 -5.92 18.06 32.26
N THR A 28 -5.43 19.11 31.60
CA THR A 28 -5.89 19.51 30.27
C THR A 28 -5.52 18.43 29.25
N ILE A 29 -4.27 17.96 29.25
CA ILE A 29 -3.85 16.83 28.41
C ILE A 29 -4.74 15.61 28.71
N PHE A 30 -4.96 15.21 29.97
CA PHE A 30 -5.81 14.07 30.34
C PHE A 30 -7.27 14.20 29.89
N LYS A 31 -7.83 15.42 29.90
CA LYS A 31 -9.20 15.69 29.43
C LYS A 31 -9.32 15.61 27.91
N TRP A 32 -8.26 15.96 27.19
CA TRP A 32 -8.27 16.07 25.73
C TRP A 32 -7.52 14.94 25.02
N THR A 33 -6.84 14.06 25.75
CA THR A 33 -6.14 12.87 25.21
C THR A 33 -6.64 11.58 25.84
N ASN A 34 -6.68 10.53 25.03
CA ASN A 34 -7.13 9.19 25.43
C ASN A 34 -6.28 8.68 26.61
N PRO A 35 -6.82 8.21 27.75
CA PRO A 35 -6.04 7.72 28.89
C PRO A 35 -5.01 6.62 28.54
N LEU A 36 -5.26 5.83 27.49
CA LEU A 36 -4.27 4.90 26.93
C LEU A 36 -2.98 5.58 26.47
N TYR A 37 -3.05 6.83 26.00
CA TYR A 37 -1.89 7.63 25.58
C TYR A 37 -0.93 7.89 26.75
N ILE A 38 -1.44 8.31 27.90
CA ILE A 38 -0.58 8.62 29.06
C ILE A 38 0.05 7.34 29.60
N LEU A 39 -0.68 6.23 29.54
CA LEU A 39 -0.19 4.92 29.93
C LEU A 39 0.89 4.39 28.96
N LEU A 40 0.68 4.52 27.64
CA LEU A 40 1.53 3.90 26.62
C LEU A 40 2.70 4.78 26.16
N THR A 41 2.63 6.10 26.30
CA THR A 41 3.67 7.04 25.84
C THR A 41 5.06 6.71 26.40
N PRO A 42 5.26 6.42 27.69
CA PRO A 42 6.57 6.04 28.20
C PRO A 42 7.11 4.75 27.57
N PHE A 43 6.25 3.75 27.35
CA PHE A 43 6.63 2.48 26.74
C PHE A 43 6.95 2.63 25.26
N VAL A 44 6.19 3.45 24.52
CA VAL A 44 6.45 3.72 23.11
C VAL A 44 7.71 4.55 22.94
N TYR A 45 7.95 5.52 23.83
CA TYR A 45 9.18 6.31 23.84
C TYR A 45 10.41 5.44 24.15
N ILE A 46 10.32 4.56 25.16
CA ILE A 46 11.37 3.58 25.47
C ILE A 46 11.55 2.60 24.31
N ALA A 47 10.47 2.06 23.74
CA ALA A 47 10.54 1.18 22.58
C ALA A 47 11.17 1.89 21.38
N ARG A 48 10.91 3.18 21.19
CA ARG A 48 11.55 3.99 20.16
C ARG A 48 13.03 4.17 20.46
N LEU A 49 13.43 4.56 21.67
CA LEU A 49 14.86 4.67 22.03
C LEU A 49 15.61 3.33 21.90
N CYS A 50 14.97 2.21 22.21
CA CYS A 50 15.58 0.88 22.19
C CYS A 50 15.50 0.17 20.82
N HIS A 51 14.54 0.54 19.97
CA HIS A 51 14.24 -0.18 18.71
C HIS A 51 14.05 0.72 17.50
N GLN A 52 14.31 2.03 17.59
CA GLN A 52 14.41 2.86 16.38
C GLN A 52 15.52 2.28 15.52
N VAL A 53 15.14 1.90 14.31
CA VAL A 53 16.10 1.87 13.21
C VAL A 53 16.40 3.35 12.96
N PRO A 54 17.65 3.83 13.11
CA PRO A 54 17.95 5.22 12.88
C PRO A 54 17.52 5.59 11.47
N ILE A 55 16.52 6.47 11.40
CA ILE A 55 16.10 7.12 10.18
C ILE A 55 17.35 7.86 9.70
N LEU A 56 17.84 7.51 8.51
CA LEU A 56 19.02 8.13 7.91
C LEU A 56 18.80 9.65 7.90
N LEU A 57 19.42 10.35 8.84
CA LEU A 57 19.59 11.78 8.78
C LEU A 57 20.79 12.02 7.86
N ASN A 58 20.48 12.46 6.64
CA ASN A 58 21.40 13.02 5.66
C ASN A 58 22.34 12.02 4.94
N ALA A 59 22.23 11.96 3.60
CA ALA A 59 23.07 11.11 2.75
C ALA A 59 24.56 11.50 2.78
N ASN A 60 24.87 12.75 3.18
CA ASN A 60 26.24 13.25 3.27
C ASN A 60 27.04 12.66 4.44
N SER A 61 26.38 12.10 5.46
CA SER A 61 27.00 11.49 6.65
C SER A 61 27.13 9.97 6.57
N ARG A 62 26.83 9.36 5.41
CA ARG A 62 26.78 7.89 5.23
C ARG A 62 28.12 7.20 5.57
N LYS A 63 29.27 7.84 5.29
CA LYS A 63 30.60 7.28 5.60
C LYS A 63 30.90 7.23 7.11
N GLU A 64 30.44 8.20 7.88
CA GLU A 64 30.62 8.25 9.34
C GLU A 64 29.61 7.36 10.09
N GLN A 65 28.45 7.11 9.47
CA GLN A 65 27.44 6.20 10.01
C GLN A 65 27.80 4.72 9.78
N ILE A 66 28.31 4.35 8.60
CA ILE A 66 28.80 2.98 8.33
C ILE A 66 29.88 2.55 9.34
N SER A 67 30.76 3.47 9.78
CA SER A 67 31.80 3.17 10.77
C SER A 67 31.26 2.94 12.18
N SER A 68 30.14 3.58 12.55
CA SER A 68 29.49 3.39 13.86
C SER A 68 28.63 2.13 13.93
N TYR A 69 28.03 1.68 12.82
CA TYR A 69 27.29 0.40 12.77
C TYR A 69 28.19 -0.84 12.79
N ASN A 70 29.36 -0.78 12.15
CA ASN A 70 30.36 -1.85 12.24
C ASN A 70 30.92 -2.06 13.67
N LYS A 71 30.81 -1.03 14.53
CA LYS A 71 31.26 -1.12 15.92
C LYS A 71 30.38 -2.04 16.80
N TYR A 72 29.13 -2.31 16.39
CA TYR A 72 28.17 -3.11 17.16
C TYR A 72 27.81 -4.47 16.53
N ASN A 73 28.48 -4.90 15.45
CA ASN A 73 28.14 -6.14 14.73
C ASN A 73 26.66 -6.24 14.28
N ILE A 74 25.98 -5.11 14.08
CA ILE A 74 24.60 -5.10 13.58
C ILE A 74 24.66 -5.16 12.05
N VAL A 75 24.65 -6.39 11.55
CA VAL A 75 24.57 -6.78 10.13
C VAL A 75 23.27 -6.25 9.52
N ALA A 76 23.37 -5.26 8.63
CA ALA A 76 22.28 -4.67 7.84
C ALA A 76 21.11 -4.09 8.67
N LEU A 77 20.47 -3.01 8.19
CA LEU A 77 19.22 -2.56 8.81
C LEU A 77 18.19 -3.71 8.68
N PRO A 78 17.27 -3.94 9.63
CA PRO A 78 16.27 -5.00 9.49
C PRO A 78 15.44 -4.92 8.20
N SER A 79 15.22 -3.71 7.67
CA SER A 79 14.65 -3.46 6.34
C SER A 79 15.50 -4.05 5.21
N ASP A 80 16.82 -3.92 5.30
CA ASP A 80 17.80 -4.41 4.34
C ASP A 80 18.07 -5.92 4.51
N SER A 81 17.95 -6.45 5.73
CA SER A 81 17.99 -7.89 5.95
C SER A 81 16.78 -8.62 5.34
N ASN A 82 15.60 -7.96 5.27
CA ASN A 82 14.45 -8.47 4.52
C ASN A 82 14.66 -8.37 3.00
N PHE A 83 15.33 -7.30 2.52
CA PHE A 83 15.70 -7.13 1.10
C PHE A 83 16.52 -8.32 0.57
N VAL A 84 17.40 -8.89 1.40
CA VAL A 84 18.24 -10.06 1.04
C VAL A 84 17.49 -11.39 1.14
N GLN A 85 16.34 -11.46 1.81
CA GLN A 85 15.76 -12.74 2.24
C GLN A 85 15.02 -13.55 1.16
N ASP A 86 14.76 -13.00 -0.05
CA ASP A 86 14.18 -13.76 -1.17
C ASP A 86 12.98 -14.66 -0.76
N LYS A 87 12.11 -14.06 0.08
CA LYS A 87 11.02 -14.75 0.79
C LYS A 87 9.69 -14.70 0.05
N TRP A 88 9.55 -13.85 -0.95
CA TRP A 88 8.30 -13.65 -1.67
C TRP A 88 8.22 -14.59 -2.86
N GLN A 89 7.07 -15.27 -2.99
CA GLN A 89 6.79 -16.25 -4.03
C GLN A 89 5.91 -15.69 -5.15
N SER A 90 5.36 -14.49 -4.98
CA SER A 90 4.50 -13.81 -5.95
C SER A 90 5.22 -12.64 -6.61
N PHE A 91 4.94 -12.40 -7.89
CA PHE A 91 5.40 -11.20 -8.59
C PHE A 91 4.33 -10.12 -8.53
N GLN A 92 4.74 -8.85 -8.42
CA GLN A 92 3.89 -7.77 -8.85
C GLN A 92 3.91 -7.71 -10.38
N TYR A 93 2.73 -7.55 -10.96
CA TYR A 93 2.47 -7.78 -12.36
C TYR A 93 1.63 -6.66 -12.95
N ALA A 94 2.01 -6.19 -14.15
CA ALA A 94 1.18 -5.35 -14.98
C ALA A 94 1.15 -5.85 -16.43
N GLU A 95 -0.01 -5.81 -17.07
CA GLU A 95 -0.20 -6.09 -18.49
C GLU A 95 -0.88 -4.90 -19.16
N PHE A 96 -0.32 -4.44 -20.28
CA PHE A 96 -0.91 -3.40 -21.11
C PHE A 96 -1.03 -3.90 -22.55
N ASN A 97 -2.21 -3.70 -23.14
CA ASN A 97 -2.46 -4.00 -24.55
C ASN A 97 -2.54 -2.72 -25.36
N PHE A 98 -1.77 -2.68 -26.44
CA PHE A 98 -1.76 -1.61 -27.42
C PHE A 98 -2.44 -2.04 -28.72
N PRO A 99 -2.84 -1.10 -29.58
CA PRO A 99 -3.35 -1.44 -30.90
C PRO A 99 -2.22 -1.89 -31.81
N GLU A 100 -2.59 -2.46 -32.95
CA GLU A 100 -1.64 -2.83 -33.99
C GLU A 100 -0.89 -1.60 -34.53
N GLY A 101 0.40 -1.76 -34.82
CA GLY A 101 1.25 -0.67 -35.35
C GLY A 101 1.87 0.25 -34.28
N CYS A 102 1.71 -0.07 -32.99
CA CYS A 102 2.37 0.69 -31.93
C CYS A 102 3.89 0.52 -31.97
N ASP A 103 4.65 1.62 -31.84
CA ASP A 103 6.11 1.62 -31.87
C ASP A 103 6.68 1.11 -30.52
N ILE A 104 6.94 -0.19 -30.48
CA ILE A 104 7.48 -0.90 -29.33
C ILE A 104 8.88 -0.40 -28.96
N ASP A 105 9.68 -0.02 -29.94
CA ASP A 105 11.07 0.40 -29.72
C ASP A 105 11.11 1.76 -28.99
N LYS A 106 10.16 2.67 -29.29
CA LYS A 106 9.98 3.91 -28.52
C LYS A 106 9.70 3.63 -27.04
N TYR A 107 8.82 2.67 -26.72
CA TYR A 107 8.56 2.32 -25.32
C TYR A 107 9.78 1.71 -24.65
N ARG A 108 10.56 0.88 -25.36
CA ARG A 108 11.79 0.29 -24.82
C ARG A 108 12.82 1.37 -24.48
N GLU A 109 13.02 2.34 -25.37
CA GLU A 109 13.94 3.46 -25.13
C GLU A 109 13.48 4.30 -23.93
N ASN A 110 12.18 4.62 -23.83
CA ASN A 110 11.64 5.35 -22.69
C ASN A 110 11.88 4.63 -21.37
N LEU A 111 11.77 3.30 -21.37
CA LEU A 111 11.97 2.46 -20.19
C LEU A 111 13.44 2.35 -19.80
N ASP A 112 14.35 2.24 -20.76
CA ASP A 112 15.79 2.30 -20.53
C ASP A 112 16.20 3.66 -19.96
N ASN A 113 15.69 4.75 -20.53
CA ASN A 113 15.94 6.12 -20.05
C ASN A 113 15.43 6.31 -18.62
N TRP A 114 14.22 5.83 -18.33
CA TRP A 114 13.63 5.87 -17.00
C TRP A 114 14.44 5.05 -15.98
N SER A 115 14.84 3.82 -16.34
CA SER A 115 15.62 2.94 -15.48
C SER A 115 17.02 3.51 -15.23
N MET A 116 17.67 4.07 -16.25
CA MET A 116 18.97 4.74 -16.12
C MET A 116 18.88 5.99 -15.24
N LYS A 117 17.80 6.76 -15.36
CA LYS A 117 17.54 7.94 -14.53
C LYS A 117 17.41 7.57 -13.05
N ASN A 118 16.56 6.58 -12.74
CA ASN A 118 16.17 6.24 -11.38
C ASN A 118 17.07 5.21 -10.68
N PHE A 119 17.58 4.21 -11.40
CA PHE A 119 18.32 3.07 -10.83
C PHE A 119 19.75 2.93 -11.33
N LYS A 120 20.18 3.75 -12.29
CA LYS A 120 21.53 3.69 -12.88
C LYS A 120 21.83 2.33 -13.55
N CYS A 121 20.80 1.64 -14.03
CA CYS A 121 20.90 0.43 -14.83
C CYS A 121 19.89 0.45 -15.98
N LYS A 122 20.17 -0.29 -17.06
CA LYS A 122 19.23 -0.49 -18.16
C LYS A 122 18.04 -1.33 -17.70
N SER A 123 16.91 -1.18 -18.37
CA SER A 123 15.75 -2.05 -18.14
C SER A 123 16.12 -3.48 -18.55
N ASN A 124 15.66 -4.47 -17.77
CA ASN A 124 15.77 -5.86 -18.18
C ASN A 124 14.62 -6.15 -19.14
N THR A 125 14.89 -6.07 -20.45
CA THR A 125 13.87 -6.19 -21.49
C THR A 125 14.06 -7.45 -22.33
N ILE A 126 12.97 -8.18 -22.58
CA ILE A 126 12.93 -9.38 -23.42
C ILE A 126 11.84 -9.24 -24.49
N ASN A 127 12.14 -9.62 -25.73
CA ASN A 127 11.12 -9.86 -26.75
C ASN A 127 10.79 -11.35 -26.76
N TYR A 128 9.51 -11.69 -26.64
CA TYR A 128 9.07 -13.09 -26.62
C TYR A 128 7.98 -13.33 -27.68
N GLU A 129 8.23 -14.32 -28.54
CA GLU A 129 7.36 -14.63 -29.69
C GLU A 129 6.32 -15.73 -29.39
N GLY A 130 6.42 -16.40 -28.23
CA GLY A 130 5.53 -17.50 -27.84
C GLY A 130 4.25 -17.05 -27.13
N ASN A 131 3.57 -18.02 -26.49
CA ASN A 131 2.33 -17.78 -25.76
C ASN A 131 2.58 -17.09 -24.41
N ILE A 132 1.79 -16.05 -24.11
CA ILE A 132 1.86 -15.28 -22.86
C ILE A 132 1.57 -16.13 -21.63
N LYS A 133 0.53 -16.97 -21.70
CA LYS A 133 0.09 -17.78 -20.58
C LYS A 133 1.16 -18.80 -20.20
N GLU A 134 1.73 -19.48 -21.20
CA GLU A 134 2.84 -20.42 -21.01
C GLU A 134 4.09 -19.73 -20.42
N TYR A 135 4.38 -18.50 -20.88
CA TYR A 135 5.48 -17.72 -20.33
C TYR A 135 5.26 -17.39 -18.87
N ILE A 136 4.07 -16.89 -18.51
CA ILE A 136 3.70 -16.57 -17.13
C ILE A 136 3.76 -17.82 -16.25
N GLU A 137 3.19 -18.94 -16.70
CA GLU A 137 3.25 -20.24 -16.00
C GLU A 137 4.70 -20.71 -15.77
N THR A 138 5.60 -20.42 -16.69
CA THR A 138 7.04 -20.72 -16.54
C THR A 138 7.72 -19.78 -15.56
N ILE A 139 7.39 -18.49 -15.58
CA ILE A 139 8.00 -17.47 -14.73
C ILE A 139 7.59 -17.62 -13.27
N ILE A 140 6.31 -17.90 -12.99
CA ILE A 140 5.82 -18.07 -11.61
C ILE A 140 6.37 -19.34 -10.94
N ARG A 141 6.90 -20.29 -11.71
CA ARG A 141 7.70 -21.41 -11.22
C ARG A 141 9.13 -21.02 -10.92
N LYS A 142 9.46 -19.73 -10.85
CA LYS A 142 10.76 -19.18 -10.45
C LYS A 142 10.56 -18.13 -9.37
N LYS A 143 11.53 -17.99 -8.49
CA LYS A 143 11.50 -16.90 -7.51
C LYS A 143 11.71 -15.55 -8.20
N PRO A 144 11.12 -14.45 -7.70
CA PRO A 144 11.31 -13.13 -8.28
C PRO A 144 12.77 -12.72 -8.50
N SER A 145 13.63 -13.00 -7.52
CA SER A 145 15.06 -12.75 -7.61
C SER A 145 15.76 -13.48 -8.77
N GLN A 146 15.29 -14.68 -9.14
CA GLN A 146 15.85 -15.49 -10.22
C GLN A 146 15.41 -14.99 -11.61
N VAL A 147 14.27 -14.31 -11.69
CA VAL A 147 13.68 -13.85 -12.94
C VAL A 147 14.09 -12.42 -13.25
N ILE A 148 14.03 -11.53 -12.26
CA ILE A 148 14.33 -10.11 -12.42
C ILE A 148 15.85 -9.87 -12.40
N ILE A 149 16.59 -10.69 -11.64
CA ILE A 149 18.07 -10.68 -11.53
C ILE A 149 18.58 -9.32 -10.99
N ASN A 150 19.72 -8.81 -11.44
CA ASN A 150 20.39 -7.57 -11.00
C ASN A 150 19.66 -6.28 -11.49
N ALA A 151 18.36 -6.38 -11.78
CA ALA A 151 17.51 -5.27 -12.20
C ALA A 151 16.38 -5.05 -11.19
N THR A 152 15.60 -3.97 -11.37
CA THR A 152 14.46 -3.67 -10.48
C THR A 152 13.14 -4.19 -11.03
N HIS A 153 13.10 -4.53 -12.31
CA HIS A 153 11.93 -4.98 -13.05
C HIS A 153 12.35 -5.76 -14.30
N LEU A 154 11.50 -6.67 -14.75
CA LEU A 154 11.60 -7.38 -16.03
C LEU A 154 10.44 -6.93 -16.91
N ILE A 155 10.75 -6.55 -18.14
CA ILE A 155 9.81 -6.11 -19.16
C ILE A 155 9.82 -7.13 -20.30
N VAL A 156 8.65 -7.61 -20.68
CA VAL A 156 8.49 -8.60 -21.73
C VAL A 156 7.50 -8.11 -22.76
N TYR A 157 7.98 -8.00 -23.99
CA TYR A 157 7.19 -7.58 -25.14
C TYR A 157 6.67 -8.81 -25.89
N PHE A 158 5.36 -8.83 -26.13
CA PHE A 158 4.65 -9.87 -26.88
C PHE A 158 3.83 -9.21 -27.97
N LYS A 159 4.37 -9.08 -29.19
CA LYS A 159 3.70 -8.38 -30.29
C LYS A 159 3.16 -7.01 -29.80
N ASN A 160 1.85 -6.83 -29.70
CA ASN A 160 1.20 -5.60 -29.24
C ASN A 160 0.93 -5.52 -27.72
N LYS A 161 1.59 -6.33 -26.91
CA LYS A 161 1.41 -6.38 -25.46
C LYS A 161 2.72 -6.16 -24.72
N LEU A 162 2.60 -5.48 -23.58
CA LEU A 162 3.69 -5.23 -22.64
C LEU A 162 3.35 -5.87 -21.31
N ILE A 163 4.22 -6.76 -20.86
CA ILE A 163 4.13 -7.39 -19.54
C ILE A 163 5.29 -6.88 -18.69
N ILE A 164 4.99 -6.46 -17.47
CA ILE A 164 5.97 -5.97 -16.53
C ILE A 164 5.89 -6.79 -15.26
N PHE A 165 7.01 -7.39 -14.89
CA PHE A 165 7.21 -8.03 -13.60
C PHE A 165 8.08 -7.10 -12.77
N MET A 166 7.59 -6.71 -11.60
CA MET A 166 8.37 -5.90 -10.66
C MET A 166 8.62 -6.74 -9.42
N ASP A 167 9.81 -6.57 -8.85
CA ASP A 167 10.09 -7.07 -7.52
C ASP A 167 9.26 -6.22 -6.55
N HIS A 168 8.53 -6.87 -5.64
CA HIS A 168 7.65 -6.23 -4.65
C HIS A 168 8.36 -5.16 -3.82
N TYR A 169 9.70 -5.15 -3.78
CA TYR A 169 10.50 -4.12 -3.12
C TYR A 169 10.59 -2.79 -3.88
N PHE A 170 10.48 -2.78 -5.22
CA PHE A 170 10.53 -1.56 -6.05
C PHE A 170 9.14 -1.03 -6.45
N CYS A 171 8.10 -1.62 -5.86
CA CYS A 171 6.70 -1.32 -6.13
C CYS A 171 6.18 -0.14 -5.30
N ASP A 172 6.89 0.98 -5.36
CA ASP A 172 6.43 2.24 -4.79
C ASP A 172 5.39 2.88 -5.72
N GLY A 173 4.26 3.34 -5.18
CA GLY A 173 3.22 4.00 -5.95
C GLY A 173 3.74 5.22 -6.72
N LEU A 174 4.77 5.91 -6.20
CA LEU A 174 5.46 6.97 -6.93
C LEU A 174 6.33 6.45 -8.07
N ILE A 175 7.10 5.39 -7.83
CA ILE A 175 7.95 4.78 -8.87
C ILE A 175 7.06 4.20 -9.96
N ILE A 176 5.95 3.56 -9.61
CA ILE A 176 4.96 3.06 -10.56
C ILE A 176 4.29 4.23 -11.30
N ALA A 177 3.90 5.30 -10.62
CA ALA A 177 3.32 6.46 -11.31
C ALA A 177 4.33 7.15 -12.24
N ASP A 178 5.59 7.30 -11.83
CA ASP A 178 6.67 7.87 -12.64
C ASP A 178 7.05 6.96 -13.82
N PHE A 179 7.07 5.65 -13.59
CA PHE A 179 7.23 4.61 -14.60
C PHE A 179 6.13 4.71 -15.66
N LEU A 180 4.87 4.70 -15.24
CA LEU A 180 3.72 4.79 -16.15
C LEU A 180 3.69 6.15 -16.87
N LYS A 181 4.14 7.22 -16.20
CA LYS A 181 4.33 8.54 -16.83
C LYS A 181 5.34 8.44 -17.98
N HIS A 182 6.56 7.98 -17.73
CA HIS A 182 7.60 7.90 -18.77
C HIS A 182 7.26 6.89 -19.87
N LEU A 183 6.53 5.82 -19.51
CA LEU A 183 6.10 4.83 -20.49
C LEU A 183 5.08 5.42 -21.47
N PHE A 184 4.02 6.04 -20.97
CA PHE A 184 2.88 6.43 -21.82
C PHE A 184 2.87 7.89 -22.28
N TYR A 185 3.72 8.72 -21.69
CA TYR A 185 3.67 10.14 -21.91
C TYR A 185 5.07 10.74 -22.00
N GLU A 186 5.21 11.73 -22.89
CA GLU A 186 6.42 12.53 -22.99
C GLU A 186 6.56 13.42 -21.74
N ASP A 187 7.76 13.96 -21.47
CA ASP A 187 8.18 14.57 -20.20
C ASP A 187 7.23 15.66 -19.61
N ASN A 188 6.27 16.17 -20.40
CA ASN A 188 5.45 17.34 -20.13
C ASN A 188 4.13 17.10 -19.36
N ILE A 189 3.93 15.95 -18.71
CA ILE A 189 2.71 15.75 -17.89
C ILE A 189 2.80 16.39 -16.52
N SER A 190 1.74 17.13 -16.19
CA SER A 190 1.47 17.62 -14.84
C SER A 190 1.12 16.46 -13.90
N THR A 191 2.07 16.05 -13.07
CA THR A 191 1.79 15.19 -11.92
C THR A 191 1.36 16.07 -10.76
N ILE A 192 0.25 15.71 -10.09
CA ILE A 192 -0.04 16.31 -8.78
C ILE A 192 1.13 15.93 -7.87
N LYS A 193 1.89 16.93 -7.42
CA LYS A 193 2.93 16.69 -6.41
C LYS A 193 2.25 16.14 -5.17
N PHE A 194 2.67 14.97 -4.74
CA PHE A 194 2.15 14.41 -3.51
C PHE A 194 2.54 15.32 -2.34
N PRO A 195 1.78 15.28 -1.22
CA PRO A 195 2.12 16.08 -0.07
C PRO A 195 3.51 15.71 0.44
N LYS A 196 4.36 16.72 0.68
CA LYS A 196 5.67 16.50 1.28
C LYS A 196 5.49 16.15 2.75
N TYR A 197 5.99 14.99 3.14
CA TYR A 197 6.00 14.59 4.55
C TYR A 197 7.19 15.21 5.31
N ILE A 198 6.94 15.74 6.51
CA ILE A 198 7.96 16.23 7.44
C ILE A 198 7.74 15.55 8.79
N CYS A 199 8.75 14.83 9.28
CA CYS A 199 8.67 14.14 10.57
C CYS A 199 8.91 15.10 11.74
N TYR A 200 7.98 15.10 12.70
CA TYR A 200 8.13 15.76 13.98
C TYR A 200 8.05 14.70 15.09
N PRO A 201 9.18 14.23 15.63
CA PRO A 201 9.24 12.99 16.41
C PRO A 201 8.16 12.83 17.49
N LEU A 202 7.95 13.83 18.35
CA LEU A 202 6.94 13.77 19.42
C LEU A 202 5.50 13.78 18.90
N ILE A 203 5.23 14.55 17.84
CA ILE A 203 3.90 14.62 17.21
C ILE A 203 3.62 13.31 16.48
N SER A 204 4.61 12.77 15.77
CA SER A 204 4.51 11.48 15.07
C SER A 204 4.25 10.33 16.04
N ASP A 205 4.85 10.33 17.25
CA ASP A 205 4.58 9.31 18.27
C ASP A 205 3.17 9.42 18.85
N TYR A 206 2.68 10.63 19.11
CA TYR A 206 1.30 10.86 19.54
C TYR A 206 0.32 10.28 18.52
N ILE A 207 0.49 10.66 17.25
CA ILE A 207 -0.34 10.21 16.14
C ILE A 207 -0.27 8.68 16.01
N ALA A 208 0.91 8.09 16.23
CA ALA A 208 1.10 6.65 16.16
C ALA A 208 0.38 5.88 17.27
N ILE A 209 0.45 6.35 18.51
CA ILE A 209 -0.25 5.72 19.64
C ILE A 209 -1.76 5.81 19.43
N GLU A 210 -2.25 6.98 19.00
CA GLU A 210 -3.67 7.18 18.71
C GLU A 210 -4.14 6.20 17.61
N TYR A 211 -3.36 6.08 16.53
CA TYR A 211 -3.62 5.15 15.46
C TYR A 211 -3.65 3.69 15.97
N PHE A 212 -2.63 3.24 16.70
CA PHE A 212 -2.60 1.88 17.23
C PHE A 212 -3.76 1.58 18.18
N ALA A 213 -4.08 2.51 19.09
CA ALA A 213 -5.21 2.35 20.01
C ALA A 213 -6.54 2.29 19.26
N ARG A 214 -6.75 3.17 18.28
CA ARG A 214 -7.95 3.17 17.43
C ARG A 214 -8.06 1.88 16.64
N THR A 215 -6.97 1.45 15.97
CA THR A 215 -6.93 0.19 15.22
C THR A 215 -7.18 -1.02 16.12
N TYR A 216 -6.66 -1.02 17.35
CA TYR A 216 -6.93 -2.06 18.34
C TYR A 216 -8.42 -2.13 18.71
N ILE A 217 -9.03 -0.98 19.04
CA ILE A 217 -10.47 -0.89 19.36
C ILE A 217 -11.32 -1.30 18.15
N GLU A 218 -10.96 -0.85 16.95
CA GLU A 218 -11.64 -1.23 15.71
C GLU A 218 -11.53 -2.74 15.43
N ASN A 219 -10.38 -3.37 15.69
CA ASN A 219 -10.24 -4.81 15.54
C ASN A 219 -11.09 -5.63 16.52
N ILE A 220 -11.35 -5.09 17.73
CA ILE A 220 -12.29 -5.71 18.68
C ILE A 220 -13.73 -5.55 18.17
N LYS A 221 -14.09 -4.35 17.69
CA LYS A 221 -15.44 -4.03 17.22
C LYS A 221 -15.77 -4.71 15.89
N TYR A 222 -14.78 -4.88 15.03
CA TYR A 222 -14.88 -5.40 13.67
C TYR A 222 -13.81 -6.48 13.46
N PRO A 223 -13.97 -7.67 14.07
CA PRO A 223 -13.07 -8.80 13.85
C PRO A 223 -13.04 -9.25 12.37
N PRO A 224 -12.01 -9.96 11.92
CA PRO A 224 -12.01 -10.55 10.58
C PRO A 224 -13.21 -11.49 10.35
N LEU A 225 -13.96 -11.26 9.27
CA LEU A 225 -15.09 -12.13 8.88
C LEU A 225 -14.74 -13.11 7.76
N ILE A 226 -13.65 -12.84 7.06
CA ILE A 226 -13.16 -13.68 5.99
C ILE A 226 -12.25 -14.75 6.57
N ASN A 227 -12.53 -16.00 6.25
CA ASN A 227 -11.83 -17.15 6.79
C ASN A 227 -11.48 -18.15 5.68
N GLY A 228 -10.22 -18.56 5.67
CA GLY A 228 -9.74 -19.68 4.88
C GLY A 228 -9.17 -19.27 3.52
N ILE A 229 -8.09 -19.96 3.18
CA ILE A 229 -7.42 -19.90 1.88
C ILE A 229 -7.99 -21.02 1.01
N GLY A 230 -8.35 -20.69 -0.22
CA GLY A 230 -8.77 -21.64 -1.24
C GLY A 230 -7.58 -22.34 -1.88
N ASP A 231 -7.84 -23.42 -2.58
CA ASP A 231 -6.80 -24.22 -3.26
C ASP A 231 -6.15 -23.47 -4.42
N LYS A 232 -6.72 -22.34 -4.84
CA LYS A 232 -6.28 -21.56 -5.99
C LYS A 232 -6.21 -20.08 -5.68
N THR A 233 -5.27 -19.40 -6.32
CA THR A 233 -5.21 -17.94 -6.42
C THR A 233 -5.67 -17.52 -7.81
N TYR A 234 -6.60 -16.58 -7.87
CA TYR A 234 -7.21 -16.11 -9.11
C TYR A 234 -6.80 -14.67 -9.39
N LEU A 235 -6.38 -14.39 -10.63
CA LEU A 235 -6.33 -13.04 -11.19
C LEU A 235 -7.52 -12.87 -12.12
N MET A 236 -8.39 -11.92 -11.82
CA MET A 236 -9.61 -11.64 -12.57
C MET A 236 -9.62 -10.19 -13.02
N SER A 237 -10.30 -9.90 -14.12
CA SER A 237 -10.44 -8.55 -14.65
C SER A 237 -11.87 -8.19 -14.98
N LYS A 238 -12.18 -6.89 -14.96
CA LYS A 238 -13.47 -6.36 -15.44
C LYS A 238 -13.25 -4.96 -16.01
N ILE A 239 -13.87 -4.70 -17.14
CA ILE A 239 -13.92 -3.37 -17.75
C ILE A 239 -15.28 -2.77 -17.46
N VAL A 240 -15.29 -1.61 -16.82
CA VAL A 240 -16.52 -0.83 -16.57
C VAL A 240 -16.50 0.39 -17.48
N GLN A 241 -17.57 0.54 -18.26
CA GLN A 241 -17.79 1.75 -19.05
C GLN A 241 -18.53 2.78 -18.20
N LYS A 242 -18.02 4.00 -18.19
CA LYS A 242 -18.62 5.14 -17.50
C LYS A 242 -19.86 5.57 -18.26
N ASN A 243 -20.97 5.67 -17.55
CA ASN A 243 -22.25 6.16 -18.05
C ASN A 243 -22.68 7.45 -17.33
N ASP A 244 -23.70 8.12 -17.85
CA ASP A 244 -24.22 9.37 -17.29
C ASP A 244 -25.13 9.16 -16.07
N GLU A 245 -25.51 7.92 -15.78
CA GLU A 245 -26.40 7.58 -14.65
C GLU A 245 -25.72 7.74 -13.28
N LEU A 246 -24.39 7.68 -13.23
CA LEU A 246 -23.61 7.76 -12.01
C LEU A 246 -22.56 8.88 -12.09
N ILE A 247 -22.35 9.56 -10.96
CA ILE A 247 -21.25 10.52 -10.84
C ILE A 247 -19.94 9.75 -10.78
N TRP A 248 -19.07 9.92 -11.78
CA TRP A 248 -17.77 9.25 -11.80
C TRP A 248 -16.71 10.06 -11.06
N ASN A 249 -16.27 9.51 -9.92
CA ASN A 249 -15.14 10.00 -9.16
C ASN A 249 -14.39 8.83 -8.51
N ARG A 250 -13.36 9.13 -7.72
CA ARG A 250 -12.58 8.10 -7.02
C ARG A 250 -13.39 7.24 -6.07
N TRP A 251 -14.38 7.80 -5.39
CA TRP A 251 -15.22 7.08 -4.43
C TRP A 251 -16.14 6.10 -5.17
N THR A 252 -16.70 6.51 -6.31
CA THR A 252 -17.49 5.64 -7.19
C THR A 252 -16.65 4.50 -7.73
N THR A 253 -15.37 4.76 -8.05
CA THR A 253 -14.42 3.72 -8.46
C THR A 253 -14.22 2.68 -7.36
N TYR A 254 -14.01 3.12 -6.11
CA TYR A 254 -13.90 2.20 -4.97
C TYR A 254 -15.20 1.42 -4.73
N ALA A 255 -16.35 2.08 -4.86
CA ALA A 255 -17.67 1.45 -4.72
C ALA A 255 -17.88 0.32 -5.74
N HIS A 256 -17.57 0.55 -7.02
CA HIS A 256 -17.66 -0.49 -8.06
C HIS A 256 -16.72 -1.67 -7.81
N GLY A 257 -15.51 -1.40 -7.31
CA GLY A 257 -14.56 -2.46 -6.95
C GLY A 257 -15.14 -3.39 -5.89
N ILE A 258 -15.73 -2.83 -4.84
CA ILE A 258 -16.26 -3.60 -3.70
C ILE A 258 -17.62 -4.22 -3.94
N TYR A 259 -18.44 -3.62 -4.79
CA TYR A 259 -19.74 -4.19 -5.15
C TYR A 259 -19.61 -5.66 -5.58
N ASN A 260 -18.72 -5.96 -6.54
CA ASN A 260 -18.59 -7.33 -7.06
C ASN A 260 -18.13 -8.31 -5.96
N VAL A 261 -17.29 -7.84 -5.03
CA VAL A 261 -16.82 -8.65 -3.91
C VAL A 261 -17.97 -9.01 -2.97
N TYR A 262 -18.81 -8.04 -2.61
CA TYR A 262 -19.96 -8.31 -1.73
C TYR A 262 -20.99 -9.24 -2.37
N GLU A 263 -21.28 -9.07 -3.66
CA GLU A 263 -22.23 -9.93 -4.37
C GLU A 263 -21.74 -11.39 -4.44
N ALA A 264 -20.42 -11.62 -4.40
CA ALA A 264 -19.83 -12.96 -4.40
C ALA A 264 -19.53 -13.55 -3.00
N LEU A 265 -19.69 -12.76 -1.94
CA LEU A 265 -19.48 -13.21 -0.57
C LEU A 265 -20.78 -13.67 0.08
N PRO A 266 -20.73 -14.63 1.03
CA PRO A 266 -21.88 -15.00 1.85
C PRO A 266 -22.51 -13.79 2.55
N GLN A 267 -23.84 -13.80 2.71
CA GLN A 267 -24.57 -12.71 3.35
C GLN A 267 -24.18 -12.49 4.83
N SER A 268 -23.56 -13.48 5.46
CA SER A 268 -23.01 -13.36 6.82
C SER A 268 -21.80 -12.42 6.91
N VAL A 269 -21.19 -12.03 5.78
CA VAL A 269 -20.12 -11.03 5.74
C VAL A 269 -20.75 -9.65 5.58
N ASP A 270 -20.99 -8.97 6.69
CA ASP A 270 -21.72 -7.69 6.77
C ASP A 270 -20.81 -6.46 6.74
N TYR A 271 -19.49 -6.62 6.86
CA TYR A 271 -18.50 -5.57 6.60
C TYR A 271 -17.17 -6.13 6.04
N LEU A 272 -16.37 -5.22 5.49
CA LEU A 272 -15.03 -5.46 5.00
C LEU A 272 -14.11 -4.31 5.46
N ARG A 273 -12.92 -4.67 5.94
CA ARG A 273 -11.86 -3.71 6.29
C ARG A 273 -10.96 -3.52 5.08
N ILE A 274 -10.94 -2.32 4.54
CA ILE A 274 -10.30 -2.03 3.27
C ILE A 274 -9.16 -1.05 3.51
N GLY A 275 -7.95 -1.45 3.13
CA GLY A 275 -6.78 -0.60 3.12
C GLY A 275 -6.66 0.10 1.77
N LEU A 276 -6.95 1.40 1.73
CA LEU A 276 -6.73 2.24 0.56
C LEU A 276 -5.27 2.69 0.53
N THR A 277 -4.54 2.34 -0.53
CA THR A 277 -3.13 2.72 -0.67
C THR A 277 -3.00 4.17 -1.15
N VAL A 278 -2.08 4.93 -0.54
CA VAL A 278 -1.81 6.33 -0.86
C VAL A 278 -0.31 6.52 -1.08
N GLY A 279 0.09 7.09 -2.21
CA GLY A 279 1.49 7.46 -2.46
C GLY A 279 1.88 8.77 -1.74
N PHE A 280 3.17 8.95 -1.43
CA PHE A 280 3.72 10.17 -0.83
C PHE A 280 5.00 10.63 -1.53
N ASP A 281 5.17 11.95 -1.67
CA ASP A 281 6.45 12.54 -2.11
C ASP A 281 7.29 12.80 -0.86
N SER A 282 8.32 11.96 -0.68
CA SER A 282 9.34 12.18 0.34
C SER A 282 10.67 12.46 -0.32
N ASP A 283 11.60 13.06 0.42
CA ASP A 283 12.98 13.06 -0.03
C ASP A 283 13.56 11.63 -0.04
N ILE A 284 14.67 11.47 -0.76
CA ILE A 284 15.38 10.19 -0.99
C ILE A 284 15.86 9.56 0.34
N THR A 285 15.80 10.32 1.43
CA THR A 285 16.30 9.98 2.76
C THR A 285 15.53 8.85 3.47
N PHE A 286 14.30 8.51 3.04
CA PHE A 286 13.45 7.55 3.75
C PHE A 286 13.38 6.13 3.16
N GLY A 287 14.11 5.82 2.09
CA GLY A 287 14.08 4.48 1.45
C GLY A 287 12.92 4.30 0.45
N ASN A 288 12.97 3.19 -0.31
CA ASN A 288 12.36 3.07 -1.64
C ASN A 288 10.85 2.85 -1.73
N ASN A 289 10.10 2.65 -0.65
CA ASN A 289 8.65 2.36 -0.67
C ASN A 289 7.75 3.45 -0.01
N ARG A 290 7.33 4.47 -0.77
CA ARG A 290 6.59 5.66 -0.29
C ARG A 290 5.07 5.53 -0.34
N ILE A 291 4.56 4.44 0.22
CA ILE A 291 3.12 4.16 0.28
C ILE A 291 2.66 4.18 1.75
N GLY A 292 1.59 4.92 2.04
CA GLY A 292 0.81 4.75 3.25
C GLY A 292 -0.57 4.16 2.98
N LEU A 293 -1.34 4.02 4.05
CA LEU A 293 -2.60 3.30 4.02
C LEU A 293 -3.68 4.02 4.83
N ILE A 294 -4.89 4.10 4.28
CA ILE A 294 -6.09 4.51 5.02
C ILE A 294 -6.96 3.28 5.18
N ILE A 295 -7.27 2.89 6.42
CA ILE A 295 -8.14 1.74 6.69
C ILE A 295 -9.57 2.25 6.85
N VAL A 296 -10.48 1.73 6.04
CA VAL A 296 -11.93 2.04 6.11
C VAL A 296 -12.73 0.75 6.32
N ILE A 297 -13.86 0.84 7.02
CA ILE A 297 -14.74 -0.29 7.31
C ILE A 297 -16.03 -0.11 6.51
N ILE A 298 -16.10 -0.70 5.33
CA ILE A 298 -17.29 -0.58 4.49
C ILE A 298 -18.27 -1.65 4.91
N LYS A 299 -19.52 -1.29 5.18
CA LYS A 299 -20.61 -2.22 5.50
C LYS A 299 -21.36 -2.63 4.25
N ARG A 300 -21.77 -3.89 4.18
CA ARG A 300 -22.63 -4.43 3.14
C ARG A 300 -23.94 -3.64 3.09
N THR A 301 -24.38 -3.31 1.89
CA THR A 301 -25.67 -2.64 1.67
C THR A 301 -26.84 -3.63 1.72
N PRO A 302 -28.06 -3.17 2.05
CA PRO A 302 -29.24 -4.01 2.00
C PRO A 302 -29.45 -4.65 0.62
N ILE A 303 -29.88 -5.91 0.61
CA ILE A 303 -30.02 -6.73 -0.61
C ILE A 303 -31.06 -6.16 -1.58
N ASN A 304 -32.10 -5.50 -1.04
CA ASN A 304 -33.24 -4.97 -1.77
C ASN A 304 -32.96 -3.68 -2.56
N LEU A 305 -31.80 -3.07 -2.39
CA LEU A 305 -31.41 -1.87 -3.16
C LEU A 305 -31.05 -2.24 -4.60
N SER A 306 -31.41 -1.36 -5.54
CA SER A 306 -30.95 -1.46 -6.93
C SER A 306 -29.43 -1.34 -7.03
N HIS A 307 -28.86 -1.73 -8.18
CA HIS A 307 -27.41 -1.64 -8.41
C HIS A 307 -26.87 -0.22 -8.15
N ASN A 308 -27.46 0.80 -8.77
CA ASN A 308 -27.01 2.19 -8.65
C ASN A 308 -27.13 2.70 -7.20
N GLU A 309 -28.20 2.34 -6.48
CA GLU A 309 -28.34 2.69 -5.06
C GLU A 309 -27.27 2.03 -4.19
N LYS A 310 -26.94 0.76 -4.45
CA LYS A 310 -25.84 0.08 -3.76
C LYS A 310 -24.50 0.79 -4.02
N ILE A 311 -24.21 1.16 -5.27
CA ILE A 311 -22.99 1.88 -5.64
C ILE A 311 -22.91 3.24 -4.92
N LEU A 312 -23.99 4.03 -4.95
CA LEU A 312 -24.03 5.34 -4.28
C LEU A 312 -23.87 5.21 -2.76
N ASN A 313 -24.45 4.18 -2.15
CA ASN A 313 -24.28 3.94 -0.72
C ASN A 313 -22.82 3.58 -0.36
N TYR A 314 -22.20 2.66 -1.11
CA TYR A 314 -20.78 2.34 -0.91
C TYR A 314 -19.87 3.55 -1.16
N MET A 315 -20.18 4.37 -2.19
CA MET A 315 -19.46 5.60 -2.51
C MET A 315 -19.43 6.56 -1.32
N GLU A 316 -20.60 6.82 -0.72
CA GLU A 316 -20.71 7.70 0.46
C GLU A 316 -19.99 7.12 1.68
N GLN A 317 -20.06 5.80 1.90
CA GLN A 317 -19.29 5.15 2.97
C GLN A 317 -17.77 5.34 2.79
N PHE A 318 -17.26 5.14 1.57
CA PHE A 318 -15.85 5.37 1.26
C PHE A 318 -15.44 6.81 1.48
N LYS A 319 -16.21 7.76 0.94
CA LYS A 319 -15.95 9.19 1.08
C LYS A 319 -15.89 9.62 2.55
N ASN A 320 -16.93 9.32 3.32
CA ASN A 320 -17.04 9.75 4.71
C ASN A 320 -15.92 9.16 5.58
N GLN A 321 -15.63 7.87 5.40
CA GLN A 321 -14.60 7.20 6.21
C GLN A 321 -13.18 7.58 5.80
N THR A 322 -12.93 7.81 4.52
CA THR A 322 -11.61 8.27 4.06
C THR A 322 -11.34 9.68 4.55
N LEU A 323 -12.33 10.59 4.45
CA LEU A 323 -12.20 11.96 4.95
C LEU A 323 -12.05 12.03 6.47
N ALA A 324 -12.63 11.10 7.23
CA ALA A 324 -12.45 11.02 8.67
C ALA A 324 -11.07 10.48 9.09
N ARG A 325 -10.38 9.74 8.21
CA ARG A 325 -9.14 8.99 8.52
C ARG A 325 -7.95 9.33 7.62
N TYR A 326 -8.00 10.40 6.83
CA TYR A 326 -6.99 10.68 5.81
C TYR A 326 -5.57 10.84 6.39
N THR A 327 -5.45 11.29 7.63
CA THR A 327 -4.19 11.42 8.38
C THR A 327 -3.51 10.07 8.66
N ASP A 328 -4.26 8.98 8.62
CA ASP A 328 -3.77 7.62 8.86
C ASP A 328 -2.79 7.19 7.78
N ALA A 329 -2.94 7.74 6.56
CA ALA A 329 -2.01 7.49 5.47
C ALA A 329 -0.57 7.87 5.87
N LEU A 330 -0.39 9.09 6.40
CA LEU A 330 0.92 9.59 6.84
C LEU A 330 1.43 8.80 8.04
N THR A 331 0.52 8.51 8.97
CA THR A 331 0.80 7.76 10.20
C THR A 331 1.31 6.35 9.91
N CYS A 332 0.65 5.61 9.02
CA CYS A 332 1.07 4.27 8.62
C CYS A 332 2.47 4.29 7.98
N TYR A 333 2.72 5.29 7.13
CA TYR A 333 4.01 5.46 6.47
C TYR A 333 5.15 5.67 7.48
N ASP A 334 4.92 6.50 8.51
CA ASP A 334 5.90 6.80 9.56
C ASP A 334 6.15 5.63 10.51
N ILE A 335 5.07 5.00 10.97
CA ILE A 335 5.12 3.91 11.95
C ILE A 335 5.84 2.71 11.37
N ILE A 336 5.47 2.28 10.16
CA ILE A 336 5.98 1.04 9.57
C ILE A 336 7.51 1.13 9.35
N ARG A 337 8.03 2.34 9.10
CA ARG A 337 9.46 2.58 8.86
C ARG A 337 10.25 2.85 10.13
N SER A 338 9.61 3.40 11.18
CA SER A 338 10.30 3.80 12.41
C SER A 338 10.42 2.67 13.45
N TYR A 339 9.65 1.58 13.31
CA TYR A 339 9.60 0.49 14.27
C TYR A 339 10.02 -0.86 13.66
N ASN A 340 10.72 -1.70 14.44
CA ASN A 340 10.97 -3.08 14.04
C ASN A 340 9.65 -3.88 14.03
N MET A 341 9.06 -4.02 12.84
CA MET A 341 7.77 -4.68 12.62
C MET A 341 7.80 -6.21 12.82
N THR A 342 8.97 -6.82 13.11
CA THR A 342 9.07 -8.28 13.29
C THR A 342 8.10 -8.78 14.36
N TYR A 343 8.01 -8.08 15.49
CA TYR A 343 7.10 -8.45 16.58
C TYR A 343 5.62 -8.33 16.20
N ILE A 344 5.24 -7.29 15.47
CA ILE A 344 3.86 -7.09 14.99
C ILE A 344 3.51 -8.18 13.96
N ARG A 345 4.43 -8.50 13.04
CA ARG A 345 4.26 -9.57 12.03
C ARG A 345 4.12 -10.95 12.67
N THR A 346 4.77 -11.19 13.82
CA THR A 346 4.62 -12.44 14.60
C THR A 346 3.43 -12.44 15.55
N SER A 347 2.78 -11.29 15.78
CA SER A 347 1.69 -11.15 16.75
C SER A 347 0.39 -11.81 16.26
N LYS A 348 -0.51 -12.14 17.20
CA LYS A 348 -1.83 -12.71 16.90
C LYS A 348 -2.80 -11.72 16.25
N MET A 349 -2.43 -10.45 16.03
CA MET A 349 -3.21 -9.47 15.26
C MET A 349 -3.03 -9.69 13.75
N LYS A 350 -3.14 -10.95 13.30
CA LYS A 350 -2.66 -11.41 11.99
C LYS A 350 -3.37 -10.74 10.80
N ARG A 351 -4.53 -10.09 11.01
CA ARG A 351 -5.32 -9.54 9.91
C ARG A 351 -6.15 -8.33 10.31
N VAL A 352 -5.61 -7.15 10.02
CA VAL A 352 -6.28 -5.84 10.22
C VAL A 352 -7.03 -5.40 8.95
N ILE A 353 -6.58 -5.89 7.80
CA ILE A 353 -7.09 -5.52 6.47
C ILE A 353 -7.59 -6.78 5.79
N ASP A 354 -8.75 -6.68 5.17
CA ASP A 354 -9.29 -7.73 4.31
C ASP A 354 -8.88 -7.48 2.86
N ILE A 355 -9.03 -6.26 2.38
CA ILE A 355 -8.78 -5.90 0.98
C ILE A 355 -7.77 -4.76 0.90
N TYR A 356 -6.72 -4.94 0.10
CA TYR A 356 -5.87 -3.85 -0.33
C TYR A 356 -6.42 -3.28 -1.65
N PHE A 357 -6.69 -1.98 -1.69
CA PHE A 357 -7.26 -1.33 -2.87
C PHE A 357 -6.35 -0.18 -3.33
N THR A 358 -5.78 -0.34 -4.52
CA THR A 358 -5.04 0.70 -5.23
C THR A 358 -5.83 1.23 -6.42
N SER A 359 -5.87 2.56 -6.58
CA SER A 359 -6.53 3.23 -7.70
C SER A 359 -5.58 4.22 -8.36
N ILE A 360 -5.49 4.14 -9.69
CA ILE A 360 -4.73 5.07 -10.52
C ILE A 360 -5.70 5.74 -11.49
N PHE A 361 -5.59 7.07 -11.60
CA PHE A 361 -6.39 7.87 -12.51
C PHE A 361 -5.51 8.60 -13.51
N PHE A 362 -5.77 8.37 -14.79
CA PHE A 362 -5.12 9.07 -15.89
C PHE A 362 -6.05 10.16 -16.42
N LYS A 363 -5.68 11.42 -16.17
CA LYS A 363 -6.46 12.60 -16.62
C LYS A 363 -6.29 12.86 -18.10
N GLU A 364 -5.05 12.78 -18.58
CA GLU A 364 -4.67 13.04 -19.97
C GLU A 364 -4.68 11.72 -20.74
N GLY A 365 -5.11 11.76 -22.01
CA GLY A 365 -5.17 10.59 -22.87
C GLY A 365 -3.80 9.95 -23.10
N THR A 366 -3.54 8.73 -22.64
CA THR A 366 -2.43 7.92 -23.18
C THR A 366 -2.77 7.53 -24.62
N PRO A 367 -1.81 7.37 -25.54
CA PRO A 367 -2.10 6.74 -26.82
C PRO A 367 -2.60 5.29 -26.58
N GLN A 368 -3.91 5.11 -26.77
CA GLN A 368 -4.59 3.85 -27.14
C GLN A 368 -4.38 2.58 -26.25
N ILE A 369 -4.33 2.68 -24.91
CA ILE A 369 -4.43 1.46 -24.07
C ILE A 369 -5.83 0.84 -24.23
N THR A 370 -5.88 -0.36 -24.80
CA THR A 370 -7.14 -1.11 -25.01
C THR A 370 -7.50 -1.98 -23.81
N ARG A 371 -6.51 -2.30 -22.98
CA ARG A 371 -6.66 -3.10 -21.76
C ARG A 371 -5.50 -2.87 -20.81
N ALA A 372 -5.80 -2.80 -19.51
CA ALA A 372 -4.81 -2.74 -18.44
C ALA A 372 -5.14 -3.78 -17.35
N LEU A 373 -4.14 -4.54 -16.92
CA LEU A 373 -4.20 -5.38 -15.72
C LEU A 373 -3.10 -4.97 -14.77
N GLY A 374 -3.38 -5.00 -13.47
CA GLY A 374 -2.38 -4.74 -12.43
C GLY A 374 -2.67 -5.54 -11.18
N GLY A 375 -1.72 -6.33 -10.71
CA GLY A 375 -1.95 -7.23 -9.59
C GLY A 375 -0.72 -8.02 -9.19
N PHE A 376 -0.99 -9.22 -8.66
CA PHE A 376 -0.01 -10.19 -8.23
C PHE A 376 -0.26 -11.50 -8.96
N ILE A 377 0.82 -12.18 -9.34
CA ILE A 377 0.77 -13.51 -9.98
C ILE A 377 1.64 -14.51 -9.22
N GLY A 378 1.31 -15.78 -9.34
CA GLY A 378 1.91 -16.87 -8.56
C GLY A 378 1.07 -17.24 -7.33
N LYS A 379 1.52 -18.24 -6.59
CA LYS A 379 0.81 -18.73 -5.41
C LYS A 379 0.83 -17.71 -4.27
N ILE A 380 -0.31 -17.58 -3.60
CA ILE A 380 -0.43 -16.83 -2.36
C ILE A 380 -1.13 -17.76 -1.38
N ASN A 381 -0.36 -18.46 -0.54
CA ASN A 381 -0.90 -19.48 0.38
C ASN A 381 -0.57 -19.23 1.85
N ILE A 382 0.09 -18.10 2.15
CA ILE A 382 0.55 -17.76 3.51
C ILE A 382 -0.58 -17.14 4.34
N ASN A 383 -1.46 -16.36 3.68
CA ASN A 383 -2.55 -15.64 4.31
C ASN A 383 -3.73 -15.47 3.35
N GLU A 384 -4.93 -15.26 3.88
CA GLU A 384 -6.04 -14.80 3.07
C GLU A 384 -5.72 -13.44 2.45
N TYR A 385 -5.89 -13.35 1.14
CA TYR A 385 -5.41 -12.25 0.34
C TYR A 385 -6.50 -11.81 -0.63
N MET A 386 -6.78 -10.51 -0.64
CA MET A 386 -7.51 -9.87 -1.72
C MET A 386 -6.86 -8.52 -2.04
N TYR A 387 -6.51 -8.34 -3.30
CA TYR A 387 -6.02 -7.09 -3.85
C TYR A 387 -6.92 -6.64 -5.00
N ILE A 388 -7.28 -5.36 -5.00
CA ILE A 388 -8.03 -4.73 -6.07
C ILE A 388 -7.19 -3.58 -6.62
N SER A 389 -6.95 -3.61 -7.93
CA SER A 389 -6.42 -2.49 -8.68
C SER A 389 -7.51 -1.90 -9.56
N ALA A 390 -7.60 -0.58 -9.63
CA ALA A 390 -8.44 0.11 -10.59
C ALA A 390 -7.63 1.14 -11.36
N VAL A 391 -7.59 0.99 -12.68
CA VAL A 391 -7.01 1.96 -13.60
C VAL A 391 -8.14 2.67 -14.33
N SER A 392 -8.39 3.93 -13.98
CA SER A 392 -9.40 4.75 -14.66
C SER A 392 -8.77 5.57 -15.77
N TYR A 393 -9.33 5.43 -16.97
CA TYR A 393 -8.87 6.09 -18.18
C TYR A 393 -10.04 6.47 -19.09
N GLY A 394 -10.15 7.75 -19.47
CA GLY A 394 -11.23 8.22 -20.36
C GLY A 394 -12.61 7.79 -19.85
N SER A 395 -13.39 7.14 -20.72
CA SER A 395 -14.71 6.58 -20.41
C SER A 395 -14.68 5.18 -19.80
N SER A 396 -13.51 4.60 -19.50
CA SER A 396 -13.39 3.24 -19.01
C SER A 396 -12.65 3.15 -17.67
N ILE A 397 -12.95 2.11 -16.92
CA ILE A 397 -12.19 1.71 -15.71
C ILE A 397 -11.87 0.24 -15.84
N TYR A 398 -10.58 -0.08 -15.74
CA TYR A 398 -10.06 -1.43 -15.76
C TYR A 398 -9.83 -1.89 -14.31
N PHE A 399 -10.66 -2.80 -13.84
CA PHE A 399 -10.49 -3.44 -12.54
C PHE A 399 -9.71 -4.73 -12.70
N THR A 400 -8.79 -4.97 -11.77
CA THR A 400 -8.12 -6.25 -11.56
C THR A 400 -8.34 -6.68 -10.12
N TYR A 401 -8.65 -7.96 -9.92
CA TYR A 401 -8.86 -8.59 -8.62
C TYR A 401 -7.89 -9.76 -8.51
N VAL A 402 -7.12 -9.81 -7.41
CA VAL A 402 -6.32 -10.98 -7.07
C VAL A 402 -6.78 -11.51 -5.74
N THR A 403 -7.17 -12.78 -5.68
CA THR A 403 -7.73 -13.37 -4.46
C THR A 403 -7.47 -14.85 -4.34
N ASN A 404 -7.33 -15.31 -3.10
CA ASN A 404 -7.27 -16.72 -2.73
C ASN A 404 -8.37 -17.08 -1.72
N TRP A 405 -9.42 -16.26 -1.57
CA TRP A 405 -10.44 -16.48 -0.54
C TRP A 405 -11.31 -17.69 -0.83
N LYS A 406 -11.35 -18.65 0.10
CA LYS A 406 -12.20 -19.85 -0.02
C LYS A 406 -13.70 -19.56 -0.04
N GLN A 407 -14.13 -18.51 0.66
CA GLN A 407 -15.55 -18.15 0.80
C GLN A 407 -16.13 -17.43 -0.43
N LEU A 408 -15.29 -17.00 -1.37
CA LEU A 408 -15.71 -16.21 -2.52
C LEU A 408 -16.30 -17.14 -3.60
N LYS A 409 -17.55 -16.89 -3.98
CA LYS A 409 -18.22 -17.64 -5.05
C LYS A 409 -17.79 -17.10 -6.42
N LEU A 410 -16.86 -17.79 -7.06
CA LEU A 410 -16.33 -17.40 -8.37
C LEU A 410 -17.42 -17.29 -9.44
N THR A 411 -18.44 -18.16 -9.40
CA THR A 411 -19.58 -18.11 -10.32
C THR A 411 -20.32 -16.78 -10.26
N ASP A 412 -20.45 -16.20 -9.07
CA ASP A 412 -21.15 -14.93 -8.87
C ASP A 412 -20.30 -13.76 -9.39
N LEU A 413 -18.97 -13.84 -9.26
CA LEU A 413 -18.07 -12.88 -9.88
C LEU A 413 -18.13 -12.93 -11.41
N THR A 414 -18.11 -14.13 -12.00
CA THR A 414 -18.19 -14.29 -13.45
C THR A 414 -19.54 -13.82 -14.00
N ASN A 415 -20.63 -14.12 -13.29
CA ASN A 415 -21.97 -13.63 -13.64
C ASN A 415 -22.08 -12.10 -13.55
N ASN A 416 -21.29 -11.48 -12.66
CA ASN A 416 -21.15 -10.03 -12.57
C ASN A 416 -20.18 -9.44 -13.62
N GLY A 417 -19.76 -10.22 -14.62
CA GLY A 417 -18.94 -9.77 -15.74
C GLY A 417 -17.45 -9.67 -15.45
N LEU A 418 -16.94 -10.38 -14.43
CA LEU A 418 -15.50 -10.57 -14.26
C LEU A 418 -15.03 -11.75 -15.14
N SER A 419 -13.89 -11.57 -15.79
CA SER A 419 -13.20 -12.62 -16.54
C SER A 419 -12.03 -13.16 -15.71
N ILE A 420 -11.88 -14.48 -15.63
CA ILE A 420 -10.68 -15.11 -15.06
C ILE A 420 -9.57 -15.04 -16.09
N GLU A 421 -8.46 -14.40 -15.74
CA GLU A 421 -7.30 -14.24 -16.62
C GLU A 421 -6.24 -15.30 -16.34
N TYR A 422 -5.93 -15.47 -15.06
CA TYR A 422 -4.97 -16.46 -14.60
C TYR A 422 -5.48 -17.17 -13.33
N GLU A 423 -5.09 -18.43 -13.21
CA GLU A 423 -5.38 -19.29 -12.09
C GLU A 423 -4.09 -20.00 -11.69
N PHE A 424 -3.77 -19.97 -10.39
CA PHE A 424 -2.56 -20.56 -9.84
C PHE A 424 -2.95 -21.54 -8.75
N ASP A 425 -2.47 -22.77 -8.85
CA ASP A 425 -2.70 -23.80 -7.84
C ASP A 425 -1.80 -23.54 -6.61
N ASN A 426 -2.43 -23.26 -5.47
CA ASN A 426 -1.73 -23.01 -4.21
C ASN A 426 -1.09 -24.28 -3.63
N ASN A 427 -1.45 -25.45 -4.14
CA ASN A 427 -0.94 -26.76 -3.76
C ASN A 427 0.09 -27.32 -4.75
N ASP A 428 0.39 -26.66 -5.88
CA ASP A 428 1.38 -27.15 -6.86
C ASP A 428 2.78 -27.16 -6.22
N PRO A 429 3.39 -28.35 -6.00
CA PRO A 429 4.73 -28.44 -5.43
C PRO A 429 5.83 -27.93 -6.37
N ASN A 430 5.52 -27.75 -7.67
CA ASN A 430 6.46 -27.26 -8.67
C ASN A 430 6.46 -25.74 -8.82
N GLN A 431 5.46 -25.05 -8.30
CA GLN A 431 5.54 -23.60 -8.05
C GLN A 431 6.25 -23.41 -6.70
N PHE A 432 7.60 -23.36 -6.71
CA PHE A 432 8.50 -23.11 -5.57
C PHE A 432 7.89 -23.08 -4.17
#